data_AF-H1AB70-F1
#
_entry.id   AF-H1AB70-F1
#
_cell.length_a   1.000
_cell.length_b   1.000
_cell.length_c   1.000
_cell.angle_alpha   90.00
_cell.angle_beta   90.00
_cell.angle_gamma   90.00
#
_symmetry.space_group_name_H-M   'P 1'
#
loop_
_entity.id
_entity.type
_entity.pdbx_description
1 polymer ?
#
loop_
_entity_poly.entity_id
_entity_poly.type
_entity_poly.pdbx_seq_one_letter_code
_entity_poly.pdbx_strand_id
1 'polypeptide(L)'
;FLWKVLRIQELRNVNEHFLVNCITVDTSRLVSQVDKLLKAGDNGVDFIVQQLQLLIKDVYRQLRRSQGMVPEPSLAVNLNFTILKFSVAYWDILLQRSLDLMPEVPRRDVQYFITEVTSVERIRYVETNQ
;
A
#
# COMPACT_ATOMS: atom_id res chain seq x y z
N PHE A 1 12.74 2.41 9.16
CA PHE A 1 11.76 2.20 8.08
C PHE A 1 12.27 1.10 7.16
N LEU A 2 11.51 0.01 6.97
CA LEU A 2 11.95 -1.16 6.20
C LEU A 2 11.47 -1.17 4.76
N TRP A 3 10.39 -0.46 4.47
CA TRP A 3 9.87 -0.32 3.12
C TRP A 3 10.77 0.58 2.29
N LYS A 4 10.84 0.28 1.00
CA LYS A 4 11.45 1.16 0.02
C LYS A 4 10.43 1.42 -1.09
N VAL A 5 9.87 2.62 -1.10
CA VAL A 5 9.00 3.08 -2.21
C VAL A 5 9.88 3.27 -3.44
N LEU A 6 9.56 2.55 -4.52
CA LEU A 6 10.33 2.59 -5.77
C LEU A 6 9.75 3.57 -6.77
N ARG A 7 8.42 3.60 -6.88
CA ARG A 7 7.72 4.39 -7.89
C ARG A 7 6.30 4.70 -7.42
N ILE A 8 5.84 5.91 -7.74
CA ILE A 8 4.45 6.34 -7.60
C ILE A 8 3.93 6.58 -9.02
N GLN A 9 2.80 5.97 -9.36
CA GLN A 9 2.15 6.16 -10.65
C GLN A 9 0.68 6.50 -10.42
N GLU A 10 0.23 7.55 -11.07
CA GLU A 10 -1.18 7.90 -11.11
C GLU A 10 -1.87 7.09 -12.22
N LEU A 11 -2.94 6.39 -11.86
CA LEU A 11 -3.81 5.67 -12.77
C LEU A 11 -5.11 6.46 -12.88
N ARG A 12 -5.27 7.16 -14.01
CA ARG A 12 -6.50 7.89 -14.32
C ARG A 12 -7.51 6.96 -14.96
N ASN A 13 -8.78 7.34 -14.87
CA ASN A 13 -9.91 6.67 -15.54
C ASN A 13 -10.13 5.20 -15.11
N VAL A 14 -9.59 4.76 -13.96
CA VAL A 14 -10.00 3.47 -13.36
C VAL A 14 -11.47 3.52 -12.95
N ASN A 15 -11.90 4.67 -12.42
CA ASN A 15 -13.27 5.02 -12.09
C ASN A 15 -13.41 6.54 -12.20
N GLU A 16 -14.54 7.03 -12.70
CA GLU A 16 -14.82 8.48 -12.81
C GLU A 16 -14.76 9.21 -11.46
N HIS A 17 -14.94 8.49 -10.35
CA HIS A 17 -15.03 9.02 -8.99
C HIS A 17 -13.78 8.79 -8.14
N PHE A 18 -12.75 8.12 -8.66
CA PHE A 18 -11.54 7.82 -7.89
C PHE A 18 -10.28 8.13 -8.67
N LEU A 19 -9.38 8.89 -8.05
CA LEU A 19 -7.99 8.89 -8.46
C LEU A 19 -7.29 7.68 -7.83
N VAL A 20 -6.68 6.82 -8.64
CA VAL A 20 -5.93 5.67 -8.13
C VAL A 20 -4.44 5.96 -8.21
N ASN A 21 -3.76 5.97 -7.07
CA ASN A 21 -2.30 6.05 -7.00
C ASN A 21 -1.70 4.67 -6.73
N CYS A 22 -0.95 4.14 -7.69
CA CYS A 22 -0.24 2.88 -7.59
C CYS A 22 1.19 3.11 -7.09
N ILE A 23 1.46 2.64 -5.87
CA ILE A 23 2.72 2.81 -5.16
C ILE A 23 3.47 1.48 -5.19
N THR A 24 4.53 1.42 -5.99
CA THR A 24 5.39 0.23 -6.03
C THR A 24 6.33 0.25 -4.84
N VAL A 25 6.28 -0.79 -4.00
CA VAL A 25 7.05 -0.89 -2.75
C VAL A 25 7.88 -2.16 -2.77
N ASP A 26 9.18 -2.01 -2.60
CA ASP A 26 10.08 -3.13 -2.37
C ASP A 26 9.92 -3.66 -0.94
N THR A 27 9.53 -4.93 -0.84
CA THR A 27 9.23 -5.63 0.42
C THR A 27 10.36 -6.57 0.87
N SER A 28 11.46 -6.68 0.13
CA SER A 28 12.56 -7.62 0.40
C SER A 28 13.12 -7.51 1.82
N ARG A 29 13.35 -6.29 2.31
CA ARG A 29 13.85 -6.03 3.68
C ARG A 29 12.85 -6.40 4.76
N LEU A 30 11.56 -6.15 4.54
CA LEU A 30 10.51 -6.55 5.46
C LEU A 30 10.40 -8.08 5.54
N VAL A 31 10.34 -8.74 4.38
CA VAL A 31 10.25 -10.19 4.26
C VAL A 31 11.40 -10.86 5.00
N SER A 32 12.63 -10.38 4.79
CA SER A 32 13.80 -10.89 5.51
C SER A 32 13.72 -10.70 7.03
N GLN A 33 13.19 -9.57 7.49
CA GLN A 33 13.04 -9.31 8.93
C GLN A 33 11.94 -10.19 9.55
N VAL A 34 10.82 -10.37 8.85
CA VAL A 34 9.74 -11.26 9.29
C VAL A 34 10.24 -12.70 9.39
N ASP A 35 11.05 -13.18 8.43
CA ASP A 35 11.67 -14.51 8.50
C ASP A 35 12.56 -14.70 9.73
N LYS A 36 13.29 -13.66 10.13
CA LYS A 36 14.12 -13.72 11.36
C LYS A 36 13.27 -13.80 12.61
N LEU A 37 12.19 -13.00 12.69
CA LEU A 37 11.28 -13.00 13.84
C LEU A 37 10.57 -14.35 13.99
N LEU A 38 10.04 -14.89 12.88
CA LEU A 38 9.36 -16.19 12.90
C LEU A 38 10.29 -17.33 13.30
N LYS A 39 11.57 -17.29 12.87
CA LYS A 39 12.58 -18.28 13.30
C LYS A 39 12.96 -18.17 14.77
N ALA A 40 12.87 -16.98 15.36
CA ALA A 40 13.12 -16.75 16.77
C ALA A 40 11.95 -17.16 17.67
N GLY A 41 10.80 -17.55 17.09
CA GLY A 41 9.57 -17.85 17.82
C GLY A 41 8.75 -16.62 18.21
N ASP A 42 9.09 -15.44 17.68
CA ASP A 42 8.39 -14.20 17.95
C ASP A 42 7.11 -14.05 17.10
N ASN A 43 6.14 -13.30 17.63
CA ASN A 43 4.94 -12.94 16.89
C ASN A 43 5.24 -11.85 15.83
N GLY A 44 5.40 -12.27 14.58
CA GLY A 44 5.63 -11.36 13.45
C GLY A 44 4.43 -10.48 13.07
N VAL A 45 3.22 -10.77 13.57
CA VAL A 45 1.98 -10.06 13.18
C VAL A 45 2.00 -8.61 13.62
N ASP A 46 2.27 -8.35 14.91
CA ASP A 46 2.24 -6.98 15.44
C ASP A 46 3.34 -6.12 14.81
N PHE A 47 4.48 -6.75 14.50
CA PHE A 47 5.54 -6.12 13.74
C PHE A 47 5.08 -5.70 12.33
N ILE A 48 4.43 -6.59 11.57
CA ILE A 48 3.91 -6.26 10.23
C ILE A 48 2.86 -5.15 10.32
N VAL A 49 1.95 -5.21 11.28
CA VAL A 49 0.92 -4.19 11.51
C VAL A 49 1.56 -2.82 11.73
N GLN A 50 2.56 -2.72 12.61
CA GLN A 50 3.30 -1.48 12.85
C GLN A 50 4.02 -1.00 11.59
N GLN A 51 4.65 -1.91 10.83
CA GLN A 51 5.32 -1.54 9.58
C GLN A 51 4.33 -1.02 8.53
N LEU A 52 3.16 -1.63 8.37
CA LEU A 52 2.10 -1.15 7.47
C LEU A 52 1.63 0.26 7.86
N GLN A 53 1.42 0.52 9.15
CA GLN A 53 1.05 1.87 9.62
C GLN A 53 2.11 2.93 9.28
N LEU A 54 3.39 2.58 9.41
CA LEU A 54 4.48 3.47 9.00
C LEU A 54 4.45 3.72 7.50
N LEU A 55 4.24 2.69 6.68
CA LEU A 55 4.14 2.82 5.23
C LEU A 55 2.98 3.71 4.82
N ILE A 56 1.78 3.47 5.36
CA ILE A 56 0.57 4.25 5.06
C ILE A 56 0.78 5.73 5.38
N LYS A 57 1.34 6.03 6.57
CA LYS A 57 1.66 7.42 6.96
C LYS A 57 2.68 8.07 6.03
N ASP A 58 3.70 7.34 5.62
CA ASP A 58 4.74 7.84 4.73
C ASP A 58 4.20 8.11 3.32
N VAL A 59 3.50 7.14 2.74
CA VAL A 59 2.85 7.26 1.42
C VAL A 59 1.86 8.42 1.41
N TYR A 60 0.99 8.52 2.42
CA TYR A 60 0.06 9.63 2.53
C TYR A 60 0.77 10.98 2.57
N ARG A 61 1.84 11.10 3.38
CA ARG A 61 2.64 12.32 3.46
C ARG A 61 3.29 12.66 2.11
N GLN A 62 3.80 11.67 1.38
CA GLN A 62 4.38 11.88 0.06
C GLN A 62 3.34 12.40 -0.94
N LEU A 63 2.16 11.76 -1.00
CA LEU A 63 1.06 12.18 -1.87
C LEU A 63 0.57 13.61 -1.55
N ARG A 64 0.37 13.93 -0.27
CA ARG A 64 -0.02 15.28 0.17
C ARG A 64 1.00 16.36 -0.18
N ARG A 65 2.30 16.02 -0.20
CA ARG A 65 3.37 16.94 -0.62
C ARG A 65 3.41 17.11 -2.13
N SER A 66 3.23 16.05 -2.90
CA SER A 66 3.36 16.08 -4.37
C SER A 66 2.15 16.72 -5.05
N GLN A 67 0.94 16.49 -4.52
CA GLN A 67 -0.29 16.96 -5.15
C GLN A 67 -0.77 18.31 -4.56
N GLY A 68 -0.25 18.74 -3.41
CA GLY A 68 -0.81 19.87 -2.67
C GLY A 68 -2.11 19.47 -1.95
N MET A 69 -2.79 20.42 -1.29
CA MET A 69 -4.12 20.17 -0.71
C MET A 69 -5.17 20.04 -1.81
N VAL A 70 -5.04 19.05 -2.71
CA VAL A 70 -6.06 18.81 -3.71
C VAL A 70 -7.31 18.33 -2.94
N PRO A 71 -8.42 19.07 -3.04
CA PRO A 71 -9.70 18.56 -2.62
C PRO A 71 -10.11 17.60 -3.73
N GLU A 72 -9.68 16.33 -3.64
CA GLU A 72 -9.99 15.35 -4.69
C GLU A 72 -11.33 14.67 -4.45
N PRO A 73 -11.93 14.12 -5.53
CA PRO A 73 -12.77 12.94 -5.40
C PRO A 73 -12.06 11.84 -4.59
N SER A 74 -12.80 10.82 -4.16
CA SER A 74 -12.32 9.75 -3.28
C SER A 74 -10.94 9.19 -3.72
N LEU A 75 -9.88 9.35 -2.92
CA LEU A 75 -8.54 8.88 -3.26
C LEU A 75 -8.41 7.38 -2.95
N ALA A 76 -7.90 6.60 -3.91
CA ALA A 76 -7.56 5.20 -3.72
C ALA A 76 -6.05 4.99 -3.89
N VAL A 77 -5.44 4.23 -2.98
CA VAL A 77 -4.01 3.93 -2.96
C VAL A 77 -3.80 2.43 -3.05
N ASN A 78 -3.16 2.01 -4.13
CA ASN A 78 -2.70 0.65 -4.31
C ASN A 78 -1.26 0.52 -3.80
N LEU A 79 -1.09 -0.21 -2.71
CA LEU A 79 0.21 -0.63 -2.19
C LEU A 79 0.67 -1.87 -2.95
N ASN A 80 1.42 -1.66 -4.03
CA ASN A 80 1.86 -2.69 -4.97
C ASN A 80 3.22 -3.27 -4.55
N PHE A 81 3.19 -4.40 -3.85
CA PHE A 81 4.37 -5.02 -3.23
C PHE A 81 5.16 -5.86 -4.25
N THR A 82 6.49 -5.77 -4.20
CA THR A 82 7.34 -6.59 -5.08
C THR A 82 7.28 -8.08 -4.76
N ILE A 83 7.03 -8.43 -3.50
CA ILE A 83 6.89 -9.81 -3.02
C ILE A 83 5.76 -9.87 -1.99
N LEU A 84 4.72 -10.67 -2.25
CA LEU A 84 3.73 -11.08 -1.26
C LEU A 84 4.12 -12.44 -0.67
N LYS A 85 4.88 -12.43 0.43
CA LYS A 85 5.30 -13.66 1.13
C LYS A 85 4.11 -14.50 1.59
N PHE A 86 3.07 -13.83 2.08
CA PHE A 86 1.81 -14.44 2.51
C PHE A 86 0.75 -14.21 1.43
N SER A 87 -0.30 -15.04 1.43
CA SER A 87 -1.47 -14.83 0.56
C SER A 87 -2.03 -13.42 0.74
N VAL A 88 -2.55 -12.85 -0.35
CA VAL A 88 -3.21 -11.53 -0.35
C VAL A 88 -4.31 -11.43 0.71
N ALA A 89 -5.05 -12.52 0.98
CA ALA A 89 -6.08 -12.54 2.01
C ALA A 89 -5.54 -12.22 3.42
N TYR A 90 -4.31 -12.65 3.75
CA TYR A 90 -3.68 -12.28 5.01
C TYR A 90 -3.28 -10.81 5.01
N TRP A 91 -2.81 -10.30 3.88
CA TRP A 91 -2.48 -8.88 3.75
C TRP A 91 -3.72 -7.98 3.88
N ASP A 92 -4.87 -8.40 3.38
CA ASP A 92 -6.13 -7.66 3.54
C ASP A 92 -6.54 -7.58 5.02
N ILE A 93 -6.44 -8.70 5.76
CA ILE A 93 -6.71 -8.73 7.21
C ILE A 93 -5.73 -7.82 7.96
N LEU A 94 -4.44 -7.90 7.64
CA LEU A 94 -3.39 -7.09 8.28
C LEU A 94 -3.55 -5.60 7.97
N LEU A 95 -3.92 -5.26 6.74
CA LEU A 95 -4.20 -3.90 6.31
C LEU A 95 -5.39 -3.32 7.08
N GLN A 96 -6.50 -4.06 7.16
CA GLN A 96 -7.67 -3.62 7.91
C GLN A 96 -7.31 -3.40 9.39
N ARG A 97 -6.60 -4.35 10.01
CA ARG A 97 -6.15 -4.22 11.40
C ARG A 97 -5.21 -3.01 11.59
N SER A 98 -4.32 -2.74 10.64
CA SER A 98 -3.46 -1.56 10.67
C SER A 98 -4.27 -0.26 10.61
N LEU A 99 -5.26 -0.19 9.71
CA LEU A 99 -6.14 0.97 9.53
C LEU A 99 -7.03 1.21 10.76
N ASP A 100 -7.59 0.16 11.36
CA ASP A 100 -8.42 0.28 12.56
C ASP A 100 -7.67 0.88 13.76
N LEU A 101 -6.37 0.61 13.84
CA LEU A 101 -5.47 1.12 14.87
C LEU A 101 -4.86 2.51 14.54
N MET A 102 -5.20 3.09 13.39
CA MET A 102 -4.70 4.40 12.97
C MET A 102 -5.67 5.54 13.31
N PRO A 103 -5.17 6.78 13.50
CA PRO A 103 -6.02 7.96 13.63
C PRO A 103 -6.87 8.18 12.37
N GLU A 104 -7.93 8.99 12.49
CA GLU A 104 -8.90 9.19 11.40
C GLU A 104 -8.28 9.59 10.06
N VAL A 105 -7.24 10.42 10.06
CA VAL A 105 -6.41 10.70 8.89
C VAL A 105 -5.12 9.88 9.01
N PRO A 106 -4.71 9.11 8.00
CA PRO A 106 -5.25 9.02 6.62
C PRO A 106 -6.34 7.96 6.37
N ARG A 107 -6.93 7.36 7.41
CA ARG A 107 -7.89 6.24 7.29
C ARG A 107 -9.18 6.61 6.54
N ARG A 108 -9.76 7.79 6.80
CA ARG A 108 -11.06 8.21 6.24
C ARG A 108 -10.97 8.78 4.82
N ASP A 109 -9.87 9.43 4.51
CA ASP A 109 -9.74 10.21 3.27
C ASP A 109 -9.26 9.34 2.09
N VAL A 110 -8.78 8.13 2.37
CA VAL A 110 -8.10 7.28 1.40
C VAL A 110 -8.51 5.83 1.56
N GLN A 111 -8.89 5.20 0.45
CA GLN A 111 -9.07 3.75 0.38
C GLN A 111 -7.75 3.07 0.04
N TYR A 112 -7.28 2.17 0.90
CA TYR A 112 -6.03 1.42 0.67
C TYR A 112 -6.34 -0.02 0.25
N PHE A 113 -5.54 -0.56 -0.65
CA PHE A 113 -5.57 -2.00 -0.99
C PHE A 113 -4.17 -2.48 -1.37
N ILE A 114 -3.89 -3.77 -1.16
CA ILE A 114 -2.58 -4.38 -1.42
C ILE A 114 -2.68 -5.30 -2.64
N THR A 115 -1.66 -5.24 -3.49
CA THR A 115 -1.51 -6.16 -4.63
C THR A 115 -0.04 -6.55 -4.80
N GLU A 116 0.24 -7.55 -5.63
CA GLU A 116 1.61 -7.90 -6.03
C GLU A 116 1.96 -7.30 -7.39
N VAL A 117 3.23 -6.90 -7.55
CA VAL A 117 3.77 -6.47 -8.84
C VAL A 117 3.66 -7.62 -9.84
N THR A 118 3.14 -7.31 -11.02
CA THR A 118 3.09 -8.24 -12.16
C THR A 118 3.84 -7.64 -13.35
N SER A 119 4.21 -8.46 -14.34
CA SER A 119 4.80 -7.98 -15.59
C SER A 119 3.83 -7.17 -16.47
N VAL A 120 2.53 -7.23 -16.16
CA VAL A 120 1.49 -6.50 -16.91
C VAL A 120 1.47 -5.04 -16.47
N GLU A 121 1.62 -4.13 -17.42
CA GLU A 121 1.45 -2.70 -17.18
C GLU A 121 -0.03 -2.38 -16.93
N ARG A 122 -0.37 -2.12 -15.66
CA ARG A 122 -1.76 -1.83 -15.25
C ARG A 122 -2.36 -0.60 -15.94
N ILE A 123 -1.53 0.39 -16.30
CA ILE A 123 -1.95 1.55 -17.09
C ILE A 123 -2.56 1.11 -18.41
N ARG A 124 -1.86 0.24 -19.16
CA ARG A 124 -2.35 -0.24 -20.47
C ARG A 124 -3.65 -0.99 -20.33
N TYR A 125 -3.82 -1.80 -19.28
CA TYR A 125 -5.06 -2.54 -19.07
C TYR A 125 -6.25 -1.59 -18.85
N VAL A 126 -6.08 -0.57 -18.01
CA VAL A 126 -7.12 0.42 -17.71
C VAL A 126 -7.51 1.21 -18.96
N GLU A 127 -6.56 1.55 -19.82
CA GLU A 127 -6.82 2.31 -21.05
C GLU A 127 -7.44 1.48 -22.18
N THR A 128 -7.17 0.17 -22.23
CA THR A 128 -7.57 -0.70 -23.35
C THR A 128 -8.85 -1.51 -23.12
N ASN A 129 -9.34 -1.62 -21.87
CA ASN A 129 -10.52 -2.41 -21.51
C ASN A 129 -11.68 -1.56 -20.97
N GLN A 130 -11.72 -0.27 -21.33
CA GLN A 130 -12.90 0.57 -21.19
C GLN A 130 -13.87 0.37 -22.35
#